data_AF-A0A7S3BZX2-F1
#
_entry.id   AF-A0A7S3BZX2-F1
#
_cell.length_a   1.000
_cell.length_b   1.000
_cell.length_c   1.000
_cell.angle_alpha   90.00
_cell.angle_beta   90.00
_cell.angle_gamma   90.00
#
_symmetry.space_group_name_H-M   'P 1'
#
loop_
_entity.id
_entity.type
_entity.pdbx_description
1 polymer ?
#
loop_
_entity_poly.entity_id
_entity_poly.type
_entity_poly.pdbx_seq_one_letter_code
_entity_poly.pdbx_strand_id
1 'polypeptide(L)'
;PKPSAVGHPLLPASVETFSAQQLAEHARRIAGERPTAEGVNGVYWLKENQKWAAQCYYKAEQIHLGSYASLADAIERRLLAEKHLAEGKHPKPPEVGHPLLPAAI
;
A
#
# COMPACT_ATOMS: atom_id res chain seq x y z
N PRO A 1 -16.84 -0.29 26.40
CA PRO A 1 -16.08 -0.80 25.23
C PRO A 1 -15.09 0.26 24.72
N LYS A 2 -13.79 0.07 24.98
CA LYS A 2 -12.75 0.92 24.39
C LYS A 2 -12.48 0.45 22.96
N PRO A 3 -12.46 1.33 21.94
CA PRO A 3 -12.03 0.92 20.62
C PRO A 3 -10.53 0.61 20.71
N SER A 4 -10.21 -0.68 20.60
CA SER A 4 -8.86 -1.16 20.36
C SER A 4 -8.28 -0.43 19.16
N ALA A 5 -7.01 -0.08 19.25
CA ALA A 5 -6.24 0.64 18.25
C ALA A 5 -6.29 -0.06 16.87
N VAL A 6 -7.34 0.21 16.10
CA VAL A 6 -7.36 -0.01 14.66
C VAL A 6 -6.66 1.22 14.12
N GLY A 7 -5.44 1.04 13.59
CA GLY A 7 -4.71 2.10 12.92
C GLY A 7 -5.68 2.84 11.99
N HIS A 8 -5.79 4.16 12.16
CA HIS A 8 -6.75 4.96 11.42
C HIS A 8 -6.70 4.55 9.94
N PRO A 9 -7.80 4.05 9.37
CA PRO A 9 -7.81 3.70 7.97
C PRO A 9 -7.49 4.98 7.20
N LEU A 10 -6.44 4.94 6.39
CA LEU A 10 -6.12 6.00 5.42
C LEU A 10 -7.20 6.15 4.35
N LEU A 11 -8.22 5.30 4.42
CA LEU A 11 -9.27 5.13 3.46
C LEU A 11 -10.60 5.56 4.07
N PRO A 12 -11.40 6.38 3.37
CA PRO A 12 -12.81 6.52 3.72
C PRO A 12 -13.48 5.13 3.59
N ALA A 13 -14.53 4.90 4.39
CA ALA A 13 -15.26 3.63 4.51
C ALA A 13 -15.87 3.06 3.21
N SER A 14 -15.58 3.65 2.04
CA SER A 14 -16.08 3.27 0.72
C SER A 14 -15.02 2.67 -0.22
N VAL A 15 -13.87 2.19 0.29
CA VAL A 15 -12.83 1.53 -0.54
C VAL A 15 -13.35 0.28 -1.28
N GLU A 16 -14.45 -0.31 -0.84
CA GLU A 16 -15.09 -1.44 -1.52
C GLU A 16 -15.53 -1.09 -2.95
N THR A 17 -15.76 0.20 -3.27
CA THR A 17 -16.31 0.65 -4.56
C THR A 17 -15.27 1.26 -5.51
N PHE A 18 -14.05 1.58 -5.06
CA PHE A 18 -13.07 2.22 -5.93
C PHE A 18 -12.41 1.23 -6.90
N SER A 19 -12.40 1.58 -8.18
CA SER A 19 -11.71 0.83 -9.24
C SER A 19 -10.18 0.97 -9.10
N ALA A 20 -9.42 0.02 -9.65
CA ALA A 20 -7.94 0.05 -9.58
C ALA A 20 -7.36 1.39 -10.09
N GLN A 21 -7.94 1.96 -11.16
CA GLN A 21 -7.53 3.26 -11.69
C GLN A 21 -7.76 4.42 -10.71
N GLN A 22 -8.86 4.39 -9.95
CA GLN A 22 -9.14 5.42 -8.95
C GLN A 22 -8.22 5.28 -7.73
N LEU A 23 -7.84 4.06 -7.36
CA LEU A 23 -6.83 3.82 -6.34
C LEU A 23 -5.47 4.37 -6.78
N ALA A 24 -5.09 4.18 -8.04
CA ALA A 24 -3.88 4.73 -8.63
C ALA A 24 -3.85 6.26 -8.58
N GLU A 25 -4.95 6.90 -8.99
CA GLU A 25 -5.06 8.36 -8.99
C GLU A 25 -5.06 8.94 -7.57
N HIS A 26 -5.74 8.27 -6.64
CA HIS A 26 -5.72 8.66 -5.23
C HIS A 26 -4.32 8.52 -4.63
N ALA A 27 -3.62 7.42 -4.93
CA ALA A 27 -2.24 7.20 -4.51
C ALA A 27 -1.29 8.28 -5.04
N ARG A 28 -1.47 8.71 -6.29
CA ARG A 28 -0.70 9.84 -6.87
C ARG A 28 -0.97 11.15 -6.16
N ARG A 29 -2.24 11.44 -5.80
CA ARG A 29 -2.58 12.64 -5.02
C ARG A 29 -1.91 12.63 -3.65
N ILE A 30 -2.02 11.52 -2.90
CA ILE A 30 -1.37 11.38 -1.59
C ILE A 30 0.15 11.52 -1.73
N ALA A 31 0.75 10.88 -2.74
CA ALA A 31 2.19 10.98 -2.97
C ALA A 31 2.64 12.42 -3.25
N GLY A 32 1.81 13.22 -3.93
CA GLY A 32 2.06 14.65 -4.16
C GLY A 32 1.87 15.52 -2.90
N GLU A 33 0.84 15.25 -2.10
CA GLU A 33 0.58 15.97 -0.85
C GLU A 33 1.57 15.61 0.26
N ARG A 34 2.08 14.37 0.26
CA ARG A 34 2.90 13.78 1.32
C ARG A 34 4.09 13.01 0.73
N PRO A 35 5.09 13.72 0.17
CA PRO A 35 6.23 13.10 -0.51
C PRO A 35 7.12 12.25 0.41
N THR A 36 7.02 12.43 1.73
CA THR A 36 7.75 11.66 2.75
C THR A 36 6.98 10.44 3.26
N ALA A 37 5.82 10.13 2.68
CA ALA A 37 4.85 9.16 3.21
C ALA A 37 4.43 9.45 4.66
N GLU A 38 4.56 10.70 5.11
CA GLU A 38 4.24 11.08 6.49
C GLU A 38 2.73 10.91 6.75
N GLY A 39 2.41 10.13 7.78
CA GLY A 39 1.04 9.75 8.08
C GLY A 39 0.42 8.78 7.08
N VAL A 40 1.20 8.14 6.20
CA VAL A 40 0.77 6.98 5.39
C VAL A 40 1.24 5.70 6.08
N ASN A 41 0.38 5.14 6.93
CA ASN A 41 0.62 3.88 7.63
C ASN A 41 1.04 2.73 6.72
N GLY A 42 2.24 2.20 6.96
CA GLY A 42 2.81 1.04 6.26
C GLY A 42 3.29 1.30 4.85
N VAL A 43 3.57 2.56 4.50
CA VAL A 43 4.47 2.89 3.39
C VAL A 43 5.65 3.66 3.96
N TYR A 44 6.87 3.27 3.61
CA TYR A 44 8.08 3.88 4.15
C TYR A 44 9.24 3.83 3.16
N TRP A 45 10.16 4.78 3.28
CA TRP A 45 11.35 4.83 2.42
C TRP A 45 12.47 3.94 2.97
N LEU A 46 12.86 2.94 2.20
CA LEU A 46 14.05 2.12 2.46
C LEU A 46 15.28 2.85 1.90
N LYS A 47 16.06 3.46 2.79
CA LYS A 47 17.29 4.18 2.44
C LYS A 47 18.34 3.26 1.79
N GLU A 48 18.44 2.02 2.24
CA GLU A 48 19.42 1.04 1.76
C GLU A 48 19.20 0.67 0.29
N ASN A 49 17.94 0.56 -0.14
CA ASN A 49 17.58 0.18 -1.50
C ASN A 49 17.15 1.37 -2.36
N GLN A 50 17.09 2.57 -1.79
CA GLN A 50 16.50 3.77 -2.41
C GLN A 50 15.13 3.48 -3.04
N LYS A 51 14.25 2.78 -2.29
CA LYS A 51 12.93 2.35 -2.75
C LYS A 51 11.88 2.56 -1.66
N TRP A 52 10.63 2.76 -2.08
CA TRP A 52 9.45 2.81 -1.21
C TRP A 52 8.95 1.41 -0.92
N ALA A 53 9.00 0.97 0.34
CA ALA A 53 8.40 -0.28 0.77
C ALA A 53 6.95 -0.07 1.17
N ALA A 54 6.10 -1.00 0.75
CA ALA A 54 4.71 -1.09 1.18
C ALA A 54 4.52 -2.37 1.99
N GLN A 55 3.84 -2.26 3.12
CA GLN A 55 3.48 -3.36 4.00
C GLN A 55 2.03 -3.14 4.45
N CYS A 56 1.27 -4.18 4.75
CA CYS A 56 -0.04 -4.08 5.41
C CYS A 56 -0.11 -4.99 6.64
N TYR A 57 -1.11 -4.77 7.48
CA TYR A 57 -1.41 -5.67 8.61
C TYR A 57 -2.65 -6.49 8.30
N TYR A 58 -2.54 -7.81 8.39
CA TYR A 58 -3.65 -8.74 8.26
C TYR A 58 -3.67 -9.66 9.47
N LYS A 59 -4.80 -9.71 10.20
CA LYS A 59 -4.96 -10.58 11.39
C LYS A 59 -3.80 -10.48 12.39
N ALA A 60 -3.30 -9.26 12.62
CA ALA A 60 -2.13 -8.96 13.46
C ALA A 60 -0.76 -9.45 12.93
N GLU A 61 -0.70 -10.03 11.74
CA GLU A 61 0.55 -10.29 11.01
C GLU A 61 0.87 -9.14 10.05
N GLN A 62 2.14 -8.77 10.00
CA GLN A 62 2.65 -7.79 9.05
C GLN A 62 3.00 -8.51 7.76
N ILE A 63 2.33 -8.13 6.66
CA ILE A 63 2.54 -8.67 5.33
C ILE A 63 3.31 -7.64 4.51
N HIS A 64 4.47 -8.04 4.01
CA HIS A 64 5.28 -7.21 3.14
C HIS A 64 4.75 -7.30 1.70
N LEU A 65 4.29 -6.17 1.15
CA LEU A 65 3.71 -6.09 -0.18
C LEU A 65 4.76 -5.81 -1.27
N GLY A 66 6.01 -5.54 -0.89
CA GLY A 66 7.13 -5.32 -1.80
C GLY A 66 7.72 -3.91 -1.71
N SER A 67 8.72 -3.66 -2.55
CA SER A 67 9.41 -2.38 -2.66
C SER A 67 9.34 -1.82 -4.08
N TYR A 68 9.14 -0.52 -4.20
CA TYR A 68 8.77 0.19 -5.42
C TYR A 68 9.66 1.40 -5.62
N ALA A 69 9.88 1.80 -6.87
CA ALA A 69 10.67 3.00 -7.17
C ALA A 69 9.91 4.28 -6.83
N SER A 70 8.57 4.27 -6.92
CA SER A 70 7.73 5.44 -6.70
C SER A 70 6.84 5.30 -5.47
N LEU A 71 6.65 6.41 -4.76
CA LEU A 71 5.77 6.48 -3.59
C LEU A 71 4.32 6.14 -3.97
N ALA A 72 3.85 6.66 -5.11
CA ALA A 72 2.51 6.39 -5.61
C ALA A 72 2.28 4.88 -5.84
N ASP A 73 3.26 4.15 -6.40
CA ASP A 73 3.15 2.69 -6.59
C ASP A 73 3.06 1.96 -5.24
N ALA A 74 3.88 2.35 -4.27
CA ALA A 74 3.84 1.75 -2.93
C ALA A 74 2.50 1.99 -2.23
N ILE A 75 1.95 3.22 -2.34
CA ILE A 75 0.63 3.56 -1.80
C ILE A 75 -0.46 2.78 -2.52
N GLU A 76 -0.47 2.76 -3.85
CA GLU A 76 -1.46 2.01 -4.64
C GLU A 76 -1.50 0.53 -4.21
N ARG A 77 -0.33 -0.09 -4.04
CA ARG A 77 -0.22 -1.50 -3.63
C ARG A 77 -0.74 -1.74 -2.23
N ARG A 78 -0.51 -0.80 -1.32
CA ARG A 78 -1.14 -0.81 0.00
C ARG A 78 -2.66 -0.73 -0.09
N LEU A 79 -3.20 0.17 -0.90
CA LEU A 79 -4.64 0.32 -1.10
C LEU A 79 -5.28 -0.93 -1.73
N LEU A 80 -4.61 -1.53 -2.71
CA LEU A 80 -5.05 -2.79 -3.32
C LEU A 80 -5.05 -3.93 -2.31
N ALA A 81 -4.03 -4.02 -1.46
CA ALA A 81 -3.99 -5.01 -0.39
C ALA A 81 -5.16 -4.82 0.58
N GLU A 82 -5.44 -3.58 1.01
CA GLU A 82 -6.57 -3.26 1.88
C GLU A 82 -7.92 -3.59 1.24
N LYS A 83 -8.07 -3.38 -0.07
CA LYS A 83 -9.24 -3.83 -0.82
C LYS A 83 -9.38 -5.35 -0.81
N HIS A 84 -8.32 -6.10 -1.08
CA HIS A 84 -8.35 -7.56 -1.02
C HIS A 84 -8.68 -8.07 0.38
N LEU A 85 -8.18 -7.40 1.41
CA LEU A 85 -8.51 -7.69 2.81
C LEU A 85 -9.99 -7.47 3.12
N ALA A 86 -10.58 -6.37 2.63
CA ALA A 86 -12.00 -6.10 2.77
C ALA A 86 -12.86 -7.16 2.06
N GLU A 87 -12.42 -7.65 0.90
CA GLU A 87 -13.05 -8.78 0.20
C GLU A 87 -12.86 -10.15 0.91
N GLY A 88 -12.18 -10.20 2.06
CA GLY A 88 -11.88 -11.43 2.79
C GLY A 88 -10.81 -12.31 2.13
N LYS A 89 -10.11 -11.79 1.12
CA LYS A 89 -9.03 -12.49 0.42
C LYS A 89 -7.72 -12.26 1.16
N HIS A 90 -6.87 -13.29 1.20
CA HIS A 90 -5.51 -13.16 1.71
C HIS A 90 -4.77 -12.15 0.83
N PRO A 91 -4.15 -11.09 1.38
CA PRO A 91 -3.44 -10.12 0.56
C PRO A 91 -2.21 -10.86 0.03
N LYS A 92 -2.23 -11.23 -1.24
CA LYS A 92 -1.11 -11.94 -1.84
C LYS A 92 0.06 -10.96 -1.92
N PRO A 93 1.21 -11.23 -1.28
CA PRO A 93 2.43 -10.55 -1.66
C PRO A 93 2.65 -10.82 -3.16
N PRO A 94 3.20 -9.86 -3.94
CA PRO A 94 3.65 -10.17 -5.29
C PRO A 94 4.57 -11.38 -5.19
N GLU A 95 4.28 -12.44 -5.95
CA GLU A 95 5.04 -13.70 -5.89
C GLU A 95 6.53 -13.38 -5.97
N VAL A 96 7.25 -13.67 -4.88
CA VAL A 96 8.69 -13.50 -4.74
C VAL A 96 9.34 -14.41 -5.78
N GLY A 97 9.71 -13.84 -6.94
CA GLY A 97 10.35 -14.60 -8.01
C GLY A 97 10.12 -14.08 -9.42
N HIS A 98 9.14 -13.21 -9.66
CA HIS A 98 8.94 -12.63 -10.99
C HIS A 98 9.36 -11.15 -10.99
N PRO A 99 10.39 -10.76 -11.76
CA PRO A 99 10.75 -9.36 -11.91
C PRO A 99 9.53 -8.65 -12.47
N LEU A 100 9.04 -7.65 -11.75
CA LEU A 100 8.00 -6.73 -12.22
C LEU A 100 8.59 -5.86 -13.34
N LEU A 101 8.79 -6.46 -14.51
CA LEU A 101 9.22 -5.88 -15.79
C LEU A 101 10.55 -5.08 -15.77
N PRO A 102 11.32 -5.09 -16.88
CA PRO A 102 12.65 -4.52 -16.91
C PRO A 102 12.59 -2.99 -16.71
N ALA A 103 13.57 -2.47 -16.00
CA ALA A 103 13.89 -1.05 -16.04
C ALA A 103 13.97 -0.64 -17.52
N ALA A 104 13.08 0.27 -17.93
CA ALA A 104 13.17 0.90 -19.23
C ALA A 104 14.52 1.64 -19.29
N ILE A 105 15.36 1.24 -20.25
CA ILE A 105 16.60 1.91 -20.67
C ILE A 105 16.22 2.93 -21.74
#